data_AF-B6YW14-F1
#
_entry.id   AF-B6YW14-F1
#
_cell.length_a   1.000
_cell.length_b   1.000
_cell.length_c   1.000
_cell.angle_alpha   90.00
_cell.angle_beta   90.00
_cell.angle_gamma   90.00
#
_symmetry.space_group_name_H-M   'P 1'
#
loop_
_entity.id
_entity.type
_entity.pdbx_description
1 polymer ?
#
loop_
_entity_poly.entity_id
_entity_poly.type
_entity_poly.pdbx_seq_one_letter_code
_entity_poly.pdbx_strand_id
1 'polypeptide(L)'
;MHSMLPKITLEKLEALEYQKYGDSPTIKSYTKWKLFEENSPLGLPTEAKAGEVKIKAHVLLSGSVASFNLPAGVELTEGTLGLSSPEESRILGFHFYALKKSYRLRITEDLLEPLVVVSHLSEKAFISHHISIEAEDVKAPIIIHDLSKEGTKSLVVELKAKNAELEILTVGKHKSLSHYLLRASLSEGTRVKAFTVISGGKMSHHREDYSLEGAKSELILRGMPIAVGSSVDYLTNVLQYGERTISETRVHGFSYQNGWAVHRGVAKVFESAKNSVSEVISQITIMDEGSLGVSVPMLEVDTGEIEAAAHSSAVRQFDEDALFYLRSRGLESEEALNLFIHGIGEALSDHLERLRGKARGNILELIEGLL
;
A
#
# COMPACT_ATOMS: atom_id res chain seq x y z
N MET A 1 -25.53 12.11 8.51
CA MET A 1 -25.29 11.56 9.86
C MET A 1 -23.80 11.56 10.11
N HIS A 2 -23.30 12.25 11.14
CA HIS A 2 -21.92 12.05 11.61
C HIS A 2 -21.81 10.61 12.11
N SER A 3 -21.17 9.71 11.36
CA SER A 3 -20.85 8.38 11.89
C SER A 3 -19.83 8.58 13.01
N MET A 4 -20.21 8.28 14.26
CA MET A 4 -19.22 8.25 15.33
C MET A 4 -18.09 7.29 14.94
N LEU A 5 -16.84 7.71 15.18
CA LEU A 5 -15.67 6.88 14.95
C LEU A 5 -15.87 5.51 15.62
N PRO A 6 -15.60 4.40 14.90
CA PRO A 6 -15.61 3.08 15.51
C PRO A 6 -14.65 3.07 16.71
N LYS A 7 -15.13 2.62 17.87
CA LYS A 7 -14.32 2.50 19.08
C LYS A 7 -14.20 1.03 19.46
N ILE A 8 -13.05 0.68 20.03
CA ILE A 8 -12.79 -0.63 20.60
C ILE A 8 -12.42 -0.50 22.08
N THR A 9 -12.95 -1.41 22.91
CA THR A 9 -12.57 -1.48 24.33
C THR A 9 -11.23 -2.19 24.47
N LEU A 10 -10.50 -1.90 25.56
CA LEU A 10 -9.23 -2.56 25.84
C LEU A 10 -9.37 -4.08 25.92
N GLU A 11 -10.43 -4.57 26.59
CA GLU A 11 -10.73 -6.00 26.70
C GLU A 11 -10.90 -6.68 25.33
N LYS A 12 -11.69 -6.07 24.43
CA LYS A 12 -11.88 -6.60 23.07
C LYS A 12 -10.57 -6.57 22.29
N LEU A 13 -9.82 -5.48 22.41
CA LEU A 13 -8.53 -5.32 21.74
C LEU A 13 -7.53 -6.40 22.17
N GLU A 14 -7.47 -6.71 23.46
CA GLU A 14 -6.59 -7.75 24.01
C GLU A 14 -6.94 -9.16 23.51
N ALA A 15 -8.21 -9.43 23.21
CA ALA A 15 -8.68 -10.69 22.66
C ALA A 15 -8.44 -10.86 21.14
N LEU A 16 -8.10 -9.78 20.42
CA LEU A 16 -7.84 -9.85 18.98
C LEU A 16 -6.48 -10.49 18.67
N GLU A 17 -6.46 -11.30 17.63
CA GLU A 17 -5.24 -11.83 17.02
C GLU A 17 -4.75 -10.90 15.90
N TYR A 18 -3.43 -10.86 15.66
CA TYR A 18 -2.88 -10.16 14.50
C TYR A 18 -3.21 -10.87 13.19
N GLN A 19 -3.19 -12.19 13.22
CA GLN A 19 -3.31 -13.06 12.06
C GLN A 19 -4.00 -14.34 12.50
N LYS A 20 -5.10 -14.70 11.82
CA LYS A 20 -5.94 -15.85 12.16
C LYS A 20 -5.36 -17.20 11.69
N TYR A 21 -4.55 -17.19 10.62
CA TYR A 21 -4.04 -18.42 10.00
C TYR A 21 -2.56 -18.28 9.65
N GLY A 22 -1.78 -19.32 9.90
CA GLY A 22 -0.43 -19.45 9.33
C GLY A 22 -0.55 -20.10 7.95
N ASP A 23 -0.29 -19.33 6.89
CA ASP A 23 -0.47 -19.79 5.51
C ASP A 23 0.64 -20.75 5.04
N SER A 24 1.66 -20.99 5.89
CA SER A 24 2.81 -21.84 5.57
C SER A 24 3.29 -22.64 6.79
N PRO A 25 3.69 -23.91 6.60
CA PRO A 25 4.36 -24.71 7.65
C PRO A 25 5.73 -24.13 8.07
N THR A 26 6.40 -23.39 7.18
CA THR A 26 7.77 -22.89 7.40
C THR A 26 7.80 -21.42 7.81
N ILE A 27 6.81 -20.62 7.40
CA ILE A 27 6.70 -19.21 7.78
C ILE A 27 5.41 -19.02 8.57
N LYS A 28 5.56 -18.92 9.90
CA LYS A 28 4.44 -18.69 10.82
C LYS A 28 3.84 -17.28 10.69
N SER A 29 4.69 -16.29 10.39
CA SER A 29 4.27 -14.91 10.19
C SER A 29 5.21 -14.20 9.23
N TYR A 30 4.63 -13.52 8.23
CA TYR A 30 5.36 -12.67 7.28
C TYR A 30 5.68 -11.29 7.87
N THR A 31 4.85 -10.85 8.83
CA THR A 31 5.07 -9.62 9.59
C THR A 31 5.70 -9.92 10.96
N LYS A 32 6.64 -9.09 11.40
CA LYS A 32 7.28 -9.18 12.73
C LYS A 32 6.35 -8.59 13.81
N TRP A 33 5.20 -9.23 14.06
CA TRP A 33 4.12 -8.73 14.93
C TRP A 33 4.58 -8.36 16.35
N LYS A 34 5.56 -9.06 16.90
CA LYS A 34 6.16 -8.73 18.20
C LYS A 34 6.65 -7.28 18.27
N LEU A 35 7.21 -6.75 17.19
CA LEU A 35 7.66 -5.35 17.14
C LEU A 35 6.48 -4.38 17.26
N PHE A 36 5.34 -4.67 16.61
CA PHE A 36 4.13 -3.85 16.73
C PHE A 36 3.52 -3.93 18.12
N GLU A 37 3.55 -5.10 18.76
CA GLU A 37 3.05 -5.27 20.13
C GLU A 37 3.87 -4.45 21.14
N GLU A 38 5.19 -4.54 21.07
CA GLU A 38 6.13 -3.81 21.95
C GLU A 38 6.10 -2.30 21.73
N ASN A 39 5.66 -1.85 20.54
CA ASN A 39 5.55 -0.44 20.15
C ASN A 39 4.09 -0.05 19.86
N SER A 40 3.17 -0.61 20.63
CA SER A 40 1.72 -0.42 20.52
C SER A 40 1.27 0.88 21.19
N PRO A 41 0.02 1.33 20.96
CA PRO A 41 -0.53 2.50 21.66
C PRO A 41 -0.78 2.27 23.16
N LEU A 42 -0.61 1.04 23.64
CA LEU A 42 -0.67 0.72 25.08
C LEU A 42 0.65 1.06 25.78
N GLY A 43 1.78 1.05 25.05
CA GLY A 43 3.11 1.32 25.58
C GLY A 43 3.75 2.63 25.10
N LEU A 44 3.26 3.21 23.99
CA LEU A 44 3.77 4.46 23.43
C LEU A 44 2.76 5.61 23.58
N PRO A 45 3.24 6.87 23.64
CA PRO A 45 2.37 8.04 23.52
C PRO A 45 1.52 7.96 22.24
N THR A 46 0.24 8.33 22.34
CA THR A 46 -0.68 8.43 21.18
C THR A 46 -0.80 9.84 20.63
N GLU A 47 0.15 10.69 21.00
CA GLU A 47 0.29 12.07 20.54
C GLU A 47 1.75 12.35 20.21
N ALA A 48 1.99 13.16 19.18
CA ALA A 48 3.31 13.52 18.72
C ALA A 48 3.29 14.91 18.09
N LYS A 49 4.44 15.60 18.11
CA LYS A 49 4.55 16.89 17.43
C LYS A 49 4.58 16.69 15.92
N ALA A 50 4.15 17.73 15.20
CA ALA A 50 4.39 17.78 13.76
C ALA A 50 5.90 17.87 13.50
N GLY A 51 6.39 17.09 12.55
CA GLY A 51 7.77 17.15 12.10
C GLY A 51 7.88 17.81 10.74
N GLU A 52 9.12 18.05 10.31
CA GLU A 52 9.40 18.66 9.01
C GLU A 52 9.08 17.70 7.85
N VAL A 53 8.24 18.18 6.93
CA VAL A 53 7.86 17.51 5.69
C VAL A 53 8.17 18.44 4.52
N LYS A 54 9.04 18.01 3.60
CA LYS A 54 9.47 18.79 2.43
C LYS A 54 8.57 18.63 1.21
N ILE A 55 7.49 17.86 1.35
CA ILE A 55 6.52 17.58 0.29
C ILE A 55 5.38 18.58 0.41
N LYS A 56 5.07 19.28 -0.68
CA LYS A 56 3.90 20.17 -0.74
C LYS A 56 2.63 19.31 -0.80
N ALA A 57 1.90 19.27 0.32
CA ALA A 57 0.70 18.45 0.48
C ALA A 57 -0.58 19.30 0.41
N HIS A 58 -1.63 18.71 -0.13
CA HIS A 58 -2.99 19.23 -0.01
C HIS A 58 -3.63 18.76 1.30
N VAL A 59 -3.28 17.55 1.75
CA VAL A 59 -3.62 17.01 3.07
C VAL A 59 -2.35 16.59 3.78
N LEU A 60 -2.01 17.26 4.87
CA LEU A 60 -0.85 16.93 5.70
C LEU A 60 -1.33 16.45 7.06
N LEU A 61 -1.07 15.19 7.37
CA LEU A 61 -1.22 14.61 8.70
C LEU A 61 0.18 14.33 9.26
N SER A 62 0.64 15.11 10.23
CA SER A 62 1.95 14.93 10.85
C SER A 62 1.85 14.91 12.37
N GLY A 63 2.20 13.78 12.98
CA GLY A 63 2.01 13.58 14.42
C GLY A 63 0.53 13.76 14.79
N SER A 64 0.22 14.63 15.75
CA SER A 64 -1.16 14.94 16.12
C SER A 64 -1.78 16.10 15.31
N VAL A 65 -1.06 16.66 14.33
CA VAL A 65 -1.49 17.86 13.59
C VAL A 65 -2.00 17.48 12.21
N ALA A 66 -3.13 18.06 11.84
CA ALA A 66 -3.69 18.00 10.49
C ALA A 66 -3.73 19.41 9.87
N SER A 67 -3.34 19.52 8.61
CA SER A 67 -3.40 20.75 7.81
C SER A 67 -3.94 20.44 6.42
N PHE A 68 -4.75 21.35 5.89
CA PHE A 68 -5.48 21.18 4.64
C PHE A 68 -5.33 22.43 3.78
N ASN A 69 -4.92 22.23 2.54
CA ASN A 69 -4.88 23.23 1.49
C ASN A 69 -5.43 22.56 0.22
N LEU A 70 -6.75 22.38 0.18
CA LEU A 70 -7.40 21.56 -0.85
C LEU A 70 -7.56 22.33 -2.17
N PRO A 71 -7.43 21.67 -3.32
CA PRO A 71 -7.73 22.27 -4.60
C PRO A 71 -9.24 22.50 -4.75
N ALA A 72 -9.63 23.29 -5.75
CA ALA A 72 -11.03 23.37 -6.17
C ALA A 72 -11.57 21.98 -6.53
N GLY A 73 -12.85 21.74 -6.27
CA GLY A 73 -13.47 20.43 -6.52
C GLY A 73 -13.15 19.36 -5.47
N VAL A 74 -12.57 19.72 -4.31
CA VAL A 74 -12.35 18.79 -3.19
C VAL A 74 -12.93 19.36 -1.90
N GLU A 75 -13.92 18.66 -1.35
CA GLU A 75 -14.59 19.02 -0.11
C GLU A 75 -14.05 18.21 1.07
N LEU A 76 -13.93 18.85 2.25
CA LEU A 76 -13.50 18.20 3.49
C LEU A 76 -14.65 18.11 4.49
N THR A 77 -14.82 16.92 5.05
CA THR A 77 -15.67 16.67 6.22
C THR A 77 -14.91 15.81 7.24
N GLU A 78 -15.37 15.75 8.48
CA GLU A 78 -14.88 14.76 9.45
C GLU A 78 -15.71 13.47 9.32
N GLY A 79 -15.06 12.31 9.46
CA GLY A 79 -15.74 11.01 9.42
C GLY A 79 -14.97 9.95 8.64
N THR A 80 -15.63 8.81 8.46
CA THR A 80 -15.10 7.59 7.81
C THR A 80 -16.12 7.12 6.76
N LEU A 81 -15.68 6.27 5.82
CA LEU A 81 -16.59 5.56 4.92
C LEU A 81 -17.12 4.26 5.52
N GLY A 82 -16.59 3.88 6.69
CA GLY A 82 -16.95 2.66 7.41
C GLY A 82 -16.56 1.40 6.65
N LEU A 83 -15.49 1.47 5.84
CA LEU A 83 -15.00 0.30 5.12
C LEU A 83 -14.16 -0.60 6.04
N SER A 84 -13.54 -0.04 7.07
CA SER A 84 -12.63 -0.74 7.99
C SER A 84 -13.24 -0.85 9.39
N SER A 85 -13.09 -2.02 10.03
CA SER A 85 -13.60 -2.29 11.38
C SER A 85 -12.49 -2.57 12.38
N PRO A 86 -12.56 -2.03 13.62
CA PRO A 86 -11.54 -2.24 14.64
C PRO A 86 -11.40 -3.69 15.12
N GLU A 87 -12.40 -4.55 14.88
CA GLU A 87 -12.43 -5.93 15.37
C GLU A 87 -11.86 -6.94 14.37
N GLU A 88 -11.36 -6.49 13.21
CA GLU A 88 -10.86 -7.40 12.16
C GLU A 88 -9.52 -8.04 12.50
N SER A 89 -8.63 -7.27 13.14
CA SER A 89 -7.30 -7.70 13.53
C SER A 89 -6.76 -6.82 14.66
N ARG A 90 -5.79 -7.33 15.40
CA ARG A 90 -5.18 -6.60 16.52
C ARG A 90 -4.52 -5.28 16.09
N ILE A 91 -3.82 -5.26 14.94
CA ILE A 91 -3.17 -4.04 14.45
C ILE A 91 -4.19 -2.96 14.03
N LEU A 92 -5.33 -3.36 13.47
CA LEU A 92 -6.40 -2.43 13.14
C LEU A 92 -7.15 -1.99 14.40
N GLY A 93 -7.30 -2.88 15.39
CA GLY A 93 -7.77 -2.51 16.73
C GLY A 93 -6.88 -1.44 17.37
N PHE A 94 -5.55 -1.57 17.30
CA PHE A 94 -4.61 -0.54 17.76
C PHE A 94 -4.78 0.78 17.01
N HIS A 95 -5.01 0.73 15.69
CA HIS A 95 -5.30 1.92 14.91
C HIS A 95 -6.49 2.70 15.50
N PHE A 96 -7.65 2.06 15.60
CA PHE A 96 -8.86 2.72 16.10
C PHE A 96 -8.79 3.08 17.59
N TYR A 97 -8.04 2.32 18.40
CA TYR A 97 -7.81 2.66 19.81
C TYR A 97 -7.05 3.98 19.96
N ALA A 98 -6.06 4.23 19.10
CA ALA A 98 -5.26 5.45 19.12
C ALA A 98 -5.83 6.59 18.25
N LEU A 99 -6.80 6.30 17.39
CA LEU A 99 -7.36 7.25 16.43
C LEU A 99 -8.11 8.38 17.14
N LYS A 100 -7.64 9.62 16.94
CA LYS A 100 -8.26 10.83 17.50
C LYS A 100 -9.31 11.42 16.58
N LYS A 101 -9.02 11.44 15.28
CA LYS A 101 -9.84 12.06 14.22
C LYS A 101 -9.68 11.31 12.91
N SER A 102 -10.74 11.31 12.11
CA SER A 102 -10.72 10.85 10.72
C SER A 102 -11.25 11.96 9.81
N TYR A 103 -10.71 12.02 8.60
CA TYR A 103 -11.06 13.02 7.61
C TYR A 103 -11.63 12.37 6.37
N ARG A 104 -12.66 12.97 5.79
CA ARG A 104 -13.33 12.49 4.59
C ARG A 104 -13.28 13.56 3.51
N LEU A 105 -12.67 13.20 2.39
CA LEU A 105 -12.52 14.01 1.19
C LEU A 105 -13.55 13.56 0.17
N ARG A 106 -14.28 14.50 -0.43
CA ARG A 106 -15.15 14.23 -1.58
C ARG A 106 -14.63 15.00 -2.78
N ILE A 107 -14.28 14.28 -3.83
CA ILE A 107 -13.85 14.85 -5.10
C ILE A 107 -15.11 15.04 -5.96
N THR A 108 -15.44 16.28 -6.25
CA THR A 108 -16.67 16.70 -6.94
C THR A 108 -16.42 17.16 -8.37
N GLU A 109 -15.17 17.43 -8.75
CA GLU A 109 -14.77 17.82 -10.09
C GLU A 109 -13.48 17.09 -10.51
N ASP A 110 -13.24 17.00 -11.82
CA ASP A 110 -11.99 16.45 -12.36
C ASP A 110 -10.78 17.21 -11.84
N LEU A 111 -9.75 16.46 -11.41
CA LEU A 111 -8.49 17.03 -10.97
C LEU A 111 -7.43 16.92 -12.07
N LEU A 112 -6.91 18.06 -12.52
CA LEU A 112 -5.81 18.11 -13.48
C LEU A 112 -4.46 17.83 -12.81
N GLU A 113 -4.26 18.41 -11.62
CA GLU A 113 -3.09 18.21 -10.79
C GLU A 113 -3.40 17.21 -9.67
N PRO A 114 -2.41 16.44 -9.19
CA PRO A 114 -2.66 15.40 -8.20
C PRO A 114 -3.13 15.95 -6.86
N LEU A 115 -4.15 15.30 -6.28
CA LEU A 115 -4.43 15.43 -4.86
C LEU A 115 -3.30 14.74 -4.08
N VAL A 116 -2.59 15.50 -3.24
CA VAL A 116 -1.40 15.01 -2.53
C VAL A 116 -1.71 14.88 -1.05
N VAL A 117 -1.68 13.65 -0.56
CA VAL A 117 -1.88 13.29 0.83
C VAL A 117 -0.54 12.88 1.42
N VAL A 118 -0.16 13.46 2.55
CA VAL A 118 1.04 13.08 3.29
C VAL A 118 0.67 12.73 4.72
N SER A 119 1.05 11.53 5.12
CA SER A 119 0.95 11.05 6.49
C SER A 119 2.36 10.84 7.02
N HIS A 120 2.71 11.48 8.13
CA HIS A 120 4.09 11.55 8.62
C HIS A 120 4.19 11.36 10.13
N LEU A 121 5.22 10.62 10.55
CA LEU A 121 5.63 10.50 11.95
C LEU A 121 7.15 10.61 12.08
N SER A 122 7.62 11.51 12.94
CA SER A 122 9.05 11.73 13.20
C SER A 122 9.53 11.44 14.62
N GLU A 123 8.63 11.27 15.58
CA GLU A 123 8.96 11.05 17.00
C GLU A 123 8.54 9.65 17.45
N LYS A 124 9.09 9.19 18.57
CA LYS A 124 8.76 7.90 19.18
C LYS A 124 7.36 7.91 19.82
N ALA A 125 6.34 7.70 18.99
CA ALA A 125 4.93 7.60 19.36
C ALA A 125 4.20 6.52 18.54
N PHE A 126 2.97 6.17 18.92
CA PHE A 126 2.04 5.43 18.07
C PHE A 126 0.98 6.40 17.53
N ILE A 127 1.03 6.71 16.24
CA ILE A 127 0.09 7.65 15.62
C ILE A 127 -0.80 6.95 14.62
N SER A 128 -2.11 7.21 14.73
CA SER A 128 -3.13 6.72 13.80
C SER A 128 -3.71 7.88 12.99
N HIS A 129 -3.59 7.76 11.68
CA HIS A 129 -4.13 8.68 10.69
C HIS A 129 -5.16 7.96 9.84
N HIS A 130 -6.37 8.51 9.73
CA HIS A 130 -7.45 7.93 8.93
C HIS A 130 -7.95 8.95 7.91
N ILE A 131 -7.89 8.58 6.63
CA ILE A 131 -8.44 9.38 5.53
C ILE A 131 -9.40 8.52 4.72
N SER A 132 -10.56 9.07 4.44
CA SER A 132 -11.53 8.52 3.53
C SER A 132 -11.63 9.40 2.29
N ILE A 133 -11.75 8.81 1.11
CA ILE A 133 -11.84 9.49 -0.18
C ILE A 133 -13.06 8.97 -0.92
N GLU A 134 -13.89 9.87 -1.40
CA GLU A 134 -15.00 9.58 -2.30
C GLU A 134 -14.75 10.24 -3.65
N ALA A 135 -14.93 9.48 -4.72
CA ALA A 135 -14.86 9.96 -6.08
C ALA A 135 -16.06 9.41 -6.86
N GLU A 136 -16.93 10.30 -7.33
CA GLU A 136 -18.12 9.94 -8.11
C GLU A 136 -18.15 10.78 -9.38
N ASP A 137 -18.22 10.12 -10.54
CA ASP A 137 -18.29 10.78 -11.87
C ASP A 137 -17.11 11.74 -12.15
N VAL A 138 -15.90 11.40 -11.67
CA VAL A 138 -14.69 12.24 -11.79
C VAL A 138 -13.47 11.47 -12.27
N LYS A 139 -12.50 12.23 -12.79
CA LYS A 139 -11.13 11.78 -13.08
C LYS A 139 -10.16 12.46 -12.13
N ALA A 140 -9.37 11.69 -11.38
CA ALA A 140 -8.47 12.27 -10.40
C ALA A 140 -7.15 11.49 -10.24
N PRO A 141 -5.98 12.14 -10.44
CA PRO A 141 -4.72 11.63 -9.94
C PRO A 141 -4.59 11.90 -8.42
N ILE A 142 -4.14 10.89 -7.68
CA ILE A 142 -3.97 10.94 -6.22
C ILE A 142 -2.58 10.42 -5.88
N ILE A 143 -1.86 11.14 -5.02
CA ILE A 143 -0.57 10.70 -4.50
C ILE A 143 -0.66 10.60 -2.98
N ILE A 144 -0.25 9.46 -2.42
CA ILE A 144 -0.27 9.18 -0.99
C ILE A 144 1.15 8.90 -0.52
N HIS A 145 1.69 9.74 0.35
CA HIS A 145 2.98 9.52 1.00
C HIS A 145 2.79 8.99 2.42
N ASP A 146 3.31 7.79 2.67
CA ASP A 146 3.35 7.14 3.97
C ASP A 146 4.78 7.23 4.53
N LEU A 147 5.03 8.16 5.45
CA LEU A 147 6.38 8.47 5.94
C LEU A 147 6.54 8.16 7.43
N SER A 148 7.48 7.30 7.81
CA SER A 148 7.78 7.01 9.21
C SER A 148 9.29 7.09 9.49
N LYS A 149 9.70 7.86 10.50
CA LYS A 149 11.11 7.95 10.93
C LYS A 149 11.36 7.21 12.24
N GLU A 150 10.52 7.45 13.24
CA GLU A 150 10.57 6.83 14.56
C GLU A 150 9.17 6.41 15.03
N GLY A 151 9.10 5.55 16.05
CA GLY A 151 7.83 5.05 16.59
C GLY A 151 7.10 4.07 15.67
N THR A 152 5.77 4.04 15.78
CA THR A 152 4.88 3.20 14.98
C THR A 152 3.82 4.08 14.34
N LYS A 153 3.81 4.10 13.01
CA LYS A 153 2.80 4.83 12.27
C LYS A 153 1.71 3.88 11.78
N SER A 154 0.46 4.30 11.87
CA SER A 154 -0.68 3.57 11.34
C SER A 154 -1.50 4.49 10.43
N LEU A 155 -1.54 4.22 9.13
CA LEU A 155 -2.37 4.92 8.16
C LEU A 155 -3.45 3.99 7.63
N VAL A 156 -4.71 4.42 7.74
CA VAL A 156 -5.85 3.79 7.08
C VAL A 156 -6.39 4.75 6.03
N VAL A 157 -6.50 4.26 4.80
CA VAL A 157 -7.11 4.94 3.65
C VAL A 157 -8.32 4.15 3.21
N GLU A 158 -9.47 4.81 3.11
CA GLU A 158 -10.69 4.21 2.57
C GLU A 158 -11.08 4.93 1.29
N LEU A 159 -11.41 4.18 0.25
CA LEU A 159 -11.80 4.74 -1.05
C LEU A 159 -13.14 4.17 -1.47
N LYS A 160 -14.10 5.04 -1.80
CA LYS A 160 -15.31 4.66 -2.55
C LYS A 160 -15.29 5.39 -3.89
N ALA A 161 -15.30 4.63 -4.97
CA ALA A 161 -15.21 5.16 -6.32
C ALA A 161 -16.37 4.65 -7.18
N LYS A 162 -17.12 5.56 -7.79
CA LYS A 162 -18.28 5.24 -8.63
C LYS A 162 -18.21 5.98 -9.96
N ASN A 163 -18.23 5.21 -11.06
CA ASN A 163 -18.08 5.75 -12.41
C ASN A 163 -16.90 6.75 -12.51
N ALA A 164 -15.79 6.44 -11.85
CA ALA A 164 -14.62 7.31 -11.72
C ALA A 164 -13.39 6.70 -12.39
N GLU A 165 -12.48 7.55 -12.89
CA GLU A 165 -11.17 7.14 -13.43
C GLU A 165 -10.05 7.69 -12.54
N LEU A 166 -9.40 6.81 -11.77
CA LEU A 166 -8.41 7.22 -10.78
C LEU A 166 -7.03 6.70 -11.15
N GLU A 167 -6.02 7.56 -11.00
CA GLU A 167 -4.63 7.15 -10.90
C GLU A 167 -4.16 7.34 -9.46
N ILE A 168 -3.59 6.31 -8.86
CA ILE A 168 -3.14 6.35 -7.47
C ILE A 168 -1.66 5.99 -7.40
N LEU A 169 -0.84 6.89 -6.91
CA LEU A 169 0.56 6.65 -6.59
C LEU A 169 0.74 6.61 -5.08
N THR A 170 1.08 5.45 -4.53
CA THR A 170 1.40 5.31 -3.10
C THR A 170 2.91 5.18 -2.92
N VAL A 171 3.48 6.04 -2.08
CA VAL A 171 4.91 6.10 -1.79
C VAL A 171 5.11 5.88 -0.30
N GLY A 172 5.50 4.66 0.08
CA GLY A 172 5.88 4.32 1.44
C GLY A 172 7.39 4.52 1.65
N LYS A 173 7.79 5.38 2.59
CA LYS A 173 9.20 5.61 2.95
C LYS A 173 9.37 5.49 4.45
N HIS A 174 9.86 4.34 4.89
CA HIS A 174 9.89 3.98 6.31
C HIS A 174 11.31 3.74 6.80
N LYS A 175 11.63 4.30 7.97
CA LYS A 175 12.79 3.90 8.78
C LYS A 175 12.37 3.05 10.00
N SER A 176 11.16 3.26 10.52
CA SER A 176 10.63 2.55 11.69
C SER A 176 9.45 1.63 11.32
N LEU A 177 8.56 1.33 12.26
CA LEU A 177 7.37 0.52 12.03
C LEU A 177 6.29 1.32 11.30
N SER A 178 5.72 0.74 10.24
CA SER A 178 4.54 1.30 9.57
C SER A 178 3.49 0.22 9.37
N HIS A 179 2.25 0.54 9.72
CA HIS A 179 1.05 -0.17 9.32
C HIS A 179 0.30 0.71 8.32
N TYR A 180 0.10 0.21 7.11
CA TYR A 180 -0.68 0.87 6.08
C TYR A 180 -1.81 -0.07 5.64
N LEU A 181 -3.03 0.46 5.58
CA LEU A 181 -4.17 -0.22 5.00
C LEU A 181 -4.89 0.72 4.04
N LEU A 182 -5.00 0.33 2.77
CA LEU A 182 -5.95 0.90 1.84
C LEU A 182 -7.10 -0.08 1.63
N ARG A 183 -8.34 0.38 1.73
CA ARG A 183 -9.53 -0.38 1.36
C ARG A 183 -10.35 0.39 0.34
N ALA A 184 -10.47 -0.15 -0.86
CA ALA A 184 -11.21 0.46 -1.96
C ALA A 184 -12.44 -0.36 -2.33
N SER A 185 -13.57 0.32 -2.53
CA SER A 185 -14.81 -0.23 -3.08
C SER A 185 -15.08 0.45 -4.42
N LEU A 186 -15.06 -0.34 -5.49
CA LEU A 186 -15.18 0.11 -6.87
C LEU A 186 -16.55 -0.29 -7.42
N SER A 187 -17.40 0.70 -7.65
CA SER A 187 -18.73 0.52 -8.27
C SER A 187 -18.64 0.41 -9.79
N GLU A 188 -19.79 0.27 -10.44
CA GLU A 188 -19.89 0.03 -11.89
C GLU A 188 -19.18 1.13 -12.70
N GLY A 189 -18.47 0.70 -13.75
CA GLY A 189 -17.76 1.59 -14.68
C GLY A 189 -16.50 2.27 -14.12
N THR A 190 -16.16 2.05 -12.84
CA THR A 190 -14.96 2.62 -12.21
C THR A 190 -13.68 1.96 -12.72
N ARG A 191 -12.66 2.76 -13.03
CA ARG A 191 -11.32 2.30 -13.42
C ARG A 191 -10.27 2.88 -12.48
N VAL A 192 -9.42 2.03 -11.93
CA VAL A 192 -8.31 2.44 -11.07
C VAL A 192 -6.99 1.90 -11.62
N LYS A 193 -6.04 2.80 -11.83
CA LYS A 193 -4.64 2.49 -12.14
C LYS A 193 -3.79 2.86 -10.92
N ALA A 194 -3.25 1.88 -10.23
CA ALA A 194 -2.52 2.07 -8.98
C ALA A 194 -1.06 1.63 -9.13
N PHE A 195 -0.14 2.45 -8.64
CA PHE A 195 1.25 2.10 -8.47
C PHE A 195 1.70 2.36 -7.04
N THR A 196 2.23 1.32 -6.39
CA THR A 196 2.72 1.40 -5.02
C THR A 196 4.21 1.08 -4.99
N VAL A 197 5.01 2.00 -4.47
CA VAL A 197 6.43 1.79 -4.18
C VAL A 197 6.68 1.93 -2.68
N ILE A 198 7.36 0.95 -2.08
CA ILE A 198 7.55 0.88 -0.63
C ILE A 198 9.03 0.66 -0.33
N SER A 199 9.66 1.63 0.31
CA SER A 199 10.94 1.46 0.99
C SER A 199 10.68 1.01 2.43
N GLY A 200 10.95 -0.26 2.72
CA GLY A 200 10.72 -0.87 4.03
C GLY A 200 11.54 -0.23 5.15
N GLY A 201 10.99 -0.26 6.37
CA GLY A 201 11.66 0.17 7.60
C GLY A 201 12.02 -1.01 8.51
N LYS A 202 12.06 -0.82 9.84
CA LYS A 202 12.21 -1.93 10.79
C LYS A 202 11.22 -3.07 10.51
N MET A 203 9.98 -2.70 10.19
CA MET A 203 8.98 -3.56 9.55
C MET A 203 7.84 -2.69 9.00
N SER A 204 7.55 -2.84 7.72
CA SER A 204 6.41 -2.21 7.06
C SER A 204 5.36 -3.26 6.72
N HIS A 205 4.23 -3.22 7.41
CA HIS A 205 3.04 -4.00 7.05
C HIS A 205 2.15 -3.14 6.16
N HIS A 206 2.20 -3.38 4.86
CA HIS A 206 1.48 -2.58 3.87
C HIS A 206 0.43 -3.43 3.18
N ARG A 207 -0.83 -3.08 3.35
CA ARG A 207 -1.96 -3.85 2.83
C ARG A 207 -2.85 -2.99 1.95
N GLU A 208 -3.23 -3.53 0.80
CA GLU A 208 -4.20 -2.93 -0.10
C GLU A 208 -5.28 -3.95 -0.44
N ASP A 209 -6.53 -3.63 -0.07
CA ASP A 209 -7.71 -4.42 -0.35
C ASP A 209 -8.59 -3.68 -1.37
N TYR A 210 -8.83 -4.28 -2.52
CA TYR A 210 -9.70 -3.74 -3.56
C TYR A 210 -10.91 -4.66 -3.76
N SER A 211 -12.10 -4.12 -3.58
CA SER A 211 -13.37 -4.78 -3.86
C SER A 211 -13.97 -4.22 -5.16
N LEU A 212 -13.95 -5.02 -6.23
CA LEU A 212 -14.59 -4.73 -7.51
C LEU A 212 -16.05 -5.18 -7.41
N GLU A 213 -16.88 -4.32 -6.82
CA GLU A 213 -18.28 -4.60 -6.49
C GLU A 213 -19.20 -4.47 -7.70
N GLY A 214 -18.96 -3.45 -8.54
CA GLY A 214 -19.80 -3.16 -9.70
C GLY A 214 -19.34 -3.83 -10.98
N ALA A 215 -20.30 -4.06 -11.89
CA ALA A 215 -20.00 -4.62 -13.20
C ALA A 215 -19.01 -3.73 -13.98
N LYS A 216 -18.15 -4.35 -14.79
CA LYS A 216 -17.16 -3.65 -15.63
C LYS A 216 -16.23 -2.71 -14.86
N SER A 217 -16.07 -2.88 -13.55
CA SER A 217 -15.03 -2.20 -12.79
C SER A 217 -13.66 -2.80 -13.12
N GLU A 218 -12.64 -1.95 -13.14
CA GLU A 218 -11.29 -2.28 -13.59
C GLU A 218 -10.24 -1.83 -12.57
N LEU A 219 -9.28 -2.70 -12.28
CA LEU A 219 -8.10 -2.42 -11.48
C LEU A 219 -6.84 -2.89 -12.20
N ILE A 220 -5.93 -1.96 -12.45
CA ILE A 220 -4.55 -2.25 -12.81
C ILE A 220 -3.69 -1.85 -11.61
N LEU A 221 -3.11 -2.82 -10.91
CA LEU A 221 -2.25 -2.62 -9.75
C LEU A 221 -0.81 -3.01 -10.07
N ARG A 222 0.11 -2.12 -9.75
CA ARG A 222 1.56 -2.35 -9.84
C ARG A 222 2.20 -2.10 -8.48
N GLY A 223 3.12 -2.97 -8.09
CA GLY A 223 3.76 -2.90 -6.78
C GLY A 223 5.27 -3.08 -6.84
N MET A 224 5.97 -2.36 -5.97
CA MET A 224 7.43 -2.39 -5.87
C MET A 224 7.89 -2.29 -4.41
N PRO A 225 7.82 -3.39 -3.63
CA PRO A 225 8.38 -3.44 -2.29
C PRO A 225 9.91 -3.60 -2.33
N ILE A 226 10.63 -2.71 -1.66
CA ILE A 226 12.09 -2.65 -1.60
C ILE A 226 12.53 -2.77 -0.14
N ALA A 227 13.34 -3.78 0.16
CA ALA A 227 13.91 -4.00 1.48
C ALA A 227 15.43 -4.01 1.41
N VAL A 228 16.07 -2.92 1.88
CA VAL A 228 17.53 -2.82 2.01
C VAL A 228 17.87 -2.69 3.50
N GLY A 229 18.46 -3.73 4.10
CA GLY A 229 18.67 -3.77 5.56
C GLY A 229 17.39 -3.62 6.39
N SER A 230 16.23 -3.84 5.75
CA SER A 230 14.92 -3.48 6.26
C SER A 230 13.91 -4.60 5.99
N SER A 231 12.64 -4.41 6.35
CA SER A 231 11.60 -5.43 6.17
C SER A 231 10.28 -4.84 5.68
N VAL A 232 9.67 -5.50 4.69
CA VAL A 232 8.37 -5.16 4.13
C VAL A 232 7.54 -6.41 3.89
N ASP A 233 6.32 -6.41 4.40
CA ASP A 233 5.24 -7.35 4.09
C ASP A 233 4.18 -6.59 3.28
N TYR A 234 4.18 -6.79 1.96
CA TYR A 234 3.22 -6.18 1.06
C TYR A 234 2.09 -7.16 0.73
N LEU A 235 0.88 -6.83 1.15
CA LEU A 235 -0.33 -7.61 0.93
C LEU A 235 -1.21 -6.94 -0.13
N THR A 236 -1.60 -7.68 -1.15
CA THR A 236 -2.59 -7.24 -2.13
C THR A 236 -3.76 -8.21 -2.17
N ASN A 237 -4.94 -7.77 -1.79
CA ASN A 237 -6.17 -8.54 -1.91
C ASN A 237 -7.08 -7.88 -2.93
N VAL A 238 -7.54 -8.66 -3.91
CA VAL A 238 -8.49 -8.20 -4.92
C VAL A 238 -9.70 -9.13 -4.92
N LEU A 239 -10.87 -8.58 -4.65
CA LEU A 239 -12.13 -9.30 -4.52
C LEU A 239 -13.07 -8.86 -5.66
N GLN A 240 -13.34 -9.75 -6.60
CA GLN A 240 -14.18 -9.48 -7.78
C GLN A 240 -15.58 -10.06 -7.57
N TYR A 241 -16.57 -9.17 -7.45
CA TYR A 241 -17.98 -9.52 -7.30
C TYR A 241 -18.79 -9.23 -8.55
N GLY A 242 -18.51 -8.10 -9.21
CA GLY A 242 -19.24 -7.65 -10.40
C GLY A 242 -18.94 -8.49 -11.63
N GLU A 243 -19.90 -8.58 -12.54
CA GLU A 243 -19.70 -9.21 -13.85
C GLU A 243 -18.74 -8.40 -14.72
N ARG A 244 -17.97 -9.10 -15.57
CA ARG A 244 -17.05 -8.49 -16.55
C ARG A 244 -16.04 -7.56 -15.91
N THR A 245 -15.60 -7.87 -14.70
CA THR A 245 -14.56 -7.09 -14.01
C THR A 245 -13.20 -7.45 -14.55
N ILE A 246 -12.25 -6.51 -14.48
CA ILE A 246 -10.87 -6.72 -14.90
C ILE A 246 -9.96 -6.41 -13.73
N SER A 247 -9.13 -7.38 -13.34
CA SER A 247 -8.05 -7.17 -12.38
C SER A 247 -6.72 -7.63 -12.96
N GLU A 248 -5.72 -6.76 -12.91
CA GLU A 248 -4.35 -7.06 -13.28
C GLU A 248 -3.39 -6.55 -12.19
N THR A 249 -2.86 -7.47 -11.39
CA THR A 249 -1.88 -7.16 -10.34
C THR A 249 -0.50 -7.67 -10.73
N ARG A 250 0.50 -6.78 -10.78
CA ARG A 250 1.90 -7.16 -10.99
C ARG A 250 2.81 -6.53 -9.95
N VAL A 251 3.53 -7.36 -9.21
CA VAL A 251 4.46 -6.90 -8.17
C VAL A 251 5.87 -7.39 -8.47
N HIS A 252 6.83 -6.46 -8.48
CA HIS A 252 8.25 -6.79 -8.53
C HIS A 252 8.97 -6.18 -7.33
N GLY A 253 9.37 -7.02 -6.38
CA GLY A 253 10.07 -6.61 -5.17
C GLY A 253 11.57 -6.88 -5.19
N PHE A 254 12.29 -6.22 -4.29
CA PHE A 254 13.74 -6.29 -4.17
C PHE A 254 14.16 -6.47 -2.71
N SER A 255 15.14 -7.35 -2.48
CA SER A 255 15.69 -7.62 -1.15
C SER A 255 17.21 -7.59 -1.20
N TYR A 256 17.83 -6.72 -0.41
CA TYR A 256 19.28 -6.49 -0.37
C TYR A 256 19.77 -6.18 1.05
N GLN A 257 21.06 -6.40 1.34
CA GLN A 257 21.72 -6.14 2.63
C GLN A 257 21.00 -6.77 3.83
N ASN A 258 20.74 -8.07 3.80
CA ASN A 258 19.90 -8.76 4.81
C ASN A 258 18.46 -8.24 4.87
N GLY A 259 17.93 -7.79 3.73
CA GLY A 259 16.56 -7.33 3.60
C GLY A 259 15.56 -8.48 3.75
N TRP A 260 14.31 -8.12 4.01
CA TRP A 260 13.20 -9.06 3.99
C TRP A 260 12.05 -8.47 3.18
N ALA A 261 11.88 -8.94 1.94
CA ALA A 261 10.78 -8.54 1.07
C ALA A 261 9.76 -9.68 0.91
N VAL A 262 8.52 -9.41 1.28
CA VAL A 262 7.38 -10.32 1.07
C VAL A 262 6.35 -9.65 0.18
N HIS A 263 5.85 -10.39 -0.79
CA HIS A 263 4.57 -10.09 -1.42
C HIS A 263 3.62 -11.29 -1.32
N ARG A 264 2.39 -11.03 -0.90
CA ARG A 264 1.34 -12.04 -0.72
C ARG A 264 -0.05 -11.45 -0.89
N GLY A 265 -1.06 -12.30 -0.84
CA GLY A 265 -2.47 -11.91 -0.83
C GLY A 265 -3.30 -12.75 -1.78
N VAL A 266 -4.57 -12.40 -1.94
CA VAL A 266 -5.54 -13.20 -2.69
C VAL A 266 -6.22 -12.38 -3.79
N ALA A 267 -6.20 -12.89 -5.01
CA ALA A 267 -7.13 -12.52 -6.06
C ALA A 267 -8.29 -13.52 -6.04
N LYS A 268 -9.49 -13.08 -5.66
CA LYS A 268 -10.68 -13.93 -5.56
C LYS A 268 -11.75 -13.47 -6.54
N VAL A 269 -12.19 -14.38 -7.40
CA VAL A 269 -13.31 -14.20 -8.31
C VAL A 269 -14.50 -14.98 -7.75
N PHE A 270 -15.51 -14.27 -7.28
CA PHE A 270 -16.72 -14.88 -6.71
C PHE A 270 -17.63 -15.46 -7.79
N GLU A 271 -18.56 -16.34 -7.40
CA GLU A 271 -19.55 -16.96 -8.30
C GLU A 271 -20.31 -15.94 -9.18
N SER A 272 -20.57 -14.75 -8.64
CA SER A 272 -21.29 -13.67 -9.34
C SER A 272 -20.46 -12.95 -10.41
N ALA A 273 -19.13 -13.04 -10.36
CA ALA A 273 -18.23 -12.26 -11.21
C ALA A 273 -17.99 -12.90 -12.58
N LYS A 274 -19.07 -13.22 -13.29
CA LYS A 274 -19.03 -13.91 -14.57
C LYS A 274 -18.36 -13.09 -15.66
N ASN A 275 -17.69 -13.79 -16.58
CA ASN A 275 -16.97 -13.22 -17.72
C ASN A 275 -15.90 -12.19 -17.31
N SER A 276 -15.29 -12.37 -16.15
CA SER A 276 -14.25 -11.48 -15.63
C SER A 276 -12.84 -11.94 -16.04
N VAL A 277 -11.88 -11.04 -15.88
CA VAL A 277 -10.45 -11.29 -16.03
C VAL A 277 -9.77 -11.08 -14.68
N SER A 278 -8.89 -12.01 -14.28
CA SER A 278 -8.10 -11.90 -13.05
C SER A 278 -6.67 -12.39 -13.27
N GLU A 279 -5.70 -11.48 -13.18
CA GLU A 279 -4.26 -11.79 -13.27
C GLU A 279 -3.55 -11.33 -12.00
N VAL A 280 -2.76 -12.23 -11.40
CA VAL A 280 -1.82 -11.89 -10.32
C VAL A 280 -0.43 -12.45 -10.62
N ILE A 281 0.53 -11.55 -10.78
CA ILE A 281 1.94 -11.87 -11.02
C ILE A 281 2.78 -11.25 -9.91
N SER A 282 3.63 -12.07 -9.31
CA SER A 282 4.56 -11.62 -8.27
C SER A 282 5.96 -12.16 -8.55
N GLN A 283 6.95 -11.27 -8.46
CA GLN A 283 8.35 -11.62 -8.53
C GLN A 283 9.12 -10.88 -7.43
N ILE A 284 9.92 -11.61 -6.64
CA ILE A 284 10.86 -11.00 -5.69
C ILE A 284 12.29 -11.33 -6.12
N THR A 285 13.12 -10.30 -6.27
CA THR A 285 14.55 -10.43 -6.59
C THR A 285 15.39 -10.27 -5.32
N ILE A 286 16.15 -11.31 -4.98
CA ILE A 286 17.14 -11.33 -3.90
C ILE A 286 18.48 -10.93 -4.50
N MET A 287 19.10 -9.87 -3.96
CA MET A 287 20.27 -9.21 -4.59
C MET A 287 21.61 -9.56 -3.92
N ASP A 288 21.58 -10.20 -2.75
CA ASP A 288 22.77 -10.64 -2.01
C ASP A 288 22.49 -11.90 -1.18
N GLU A 289 23.56 -12.54 -0.72
CA GLU A 289 23.46 -13.60 0.28
C GLU A 289 22.95 -13.03 1.62
N GLY A 290 22.03 -13.75 2.28
CA GLY A 290 21.48 -13.36 3.58
C GLY A 290 20.16 -12.58 3.52
N SER A 291 19.78 -12.07 2.35
CA SER A 291 18.45 -11.49 2.12
C SER A 291 17.36 -12.55 1.93
N LEU A 292 16.13 -12.20 2.31
CA LEU A 292 14.96 -13.07 2.24
C LEU A 292 13.91 -12.49 1.29
N GLY A 293 13.56 -13.27 0.27
CA GLY A 293 12.45 -12.99 -0.64
C GLY A 293 11.34 -14.03 -0.50
N VAL A 294 10.09 -13.58 -0.36
CA VAL A 294 8.91 -14.45 -0.30
C VAL A 294 7.84 -13.94 -1.25
N SER A 295 7.36 -14.83 -2.13
CA SER A 295 6.29 -14.54 -3.08
C SER A 295 5.20 -15.60 -2.95
N VAL A 296 4.05 -15.23 -2.37
CA VAL A 296 2.90 -16.12 -2.15
C VAL A 296 1.57 -15.43 -2.47
N PRO A 297 1.34 -15.00 -3.72
CA PRO A 297 -0.01 -14.68 -4.16
C PRO A 297 -0.89 -15.94 -4.18
N MET A 298 -2.19 -15.75 -4.16
CA MET A 298 -3.19 -16.81 -4.33
C MET A 298 -4.23 -16.35 -5.35
N LEU A 299 -4.74 -17.29 -6.14
CA LEU A 299 -5.85 -17.07 -7.06
C LEU A 299 -6.96 -18.07 -6.73
N GLU A 300 -8.13 -17.55 -6.38
CA GLU A 300 -9.33 -18.33 -6.10
C GLU A 300 -10.42 -17.95 -7.10
N VAL A 301 -10.95 -18.93 -7.83
CA VAL A 301 -12.01 -18.70 -8.82
C VAL A 301 -13.17 -19.63 -8.48
N ASP A 302 -14.26 -19.04 -8.01
CA ASP A 302 -15.43 -19.78 -7.56
C ASP A 302 -16.39 -20.08 -8.74
N THR A 303 -16.36 -19.27 -9.82
CA THR A 303 -17.24 -19.43 -11.00
C THR A 303 -16.61 -20.26 -12.12
N GLY A 304 -17.44 -21.00 -12.87
CA GLY A 304 -17.05 -21.65 -14.12
C GLY A 304 -17.07 -20.74 -15.36
N GLU A 305 -17.62 -19.52 -15.25
CA GLU A 305 -17.76 -18.56 -16.35
C GLU A 305 -16.73 -17.44 -16.21
N ILE A 306 -15.47 -17.70 -16.59
CA ILE A 306 -14.37 -16.72 -16.51
C ILE A 306 -13.72 -16.54 -17.89
N GLU A 307 -13.35 -15.31 -18.25
CA GLU A 307 -12.70 -15.03 -19.53
C GLU A 307 -11.21 -15.37 -19.48
N ALA A 308 -10.53 -14.96 -18.41
CA ALA A 308 -9.14 -15.32 -18.16
C ALA A 308 -8.82 -15.32 -16.66
N ALA A 309 -8.03 -16.30 -16.24
CA ALA A 309 -7.45 -16.38 -14.90
C ALA A 309 -5.98 -16.76 -15.02
N ALA A 310 -5.09 -15.93 -14.48
CA ALA A 310 -3.65 -16.15 -14.53
C ALA A 310 -3.01 -15.90 -13.17
N HIS A 311 -2.09 -16.79 -12.80
CA HIS A 311 -1.32 -16.68 -11.57
C HIS A 311 0.14 -17.03 -11.85
N SER A 312 1.06 -16.18 -11.40
CA SER A 312 2.49 -16.45 -11.42
C SER A 312 3.17 -15.95 -10.16
N SER A 313 4.03 -16.78 -9.59
CA SER A 313 4.84 -16.44 -8.43
C SER A 313 6.29 -16.89 -8.66
N ALA A 314 7.25 -15.99 -8.44
CA ALA A 314 8.66 -16.29 -8.56
C ALA A 314 9.48 -15.60 -7.47
N VAL A 315 10.51 -16.30 -7.01
CA VAL A 315 11.63 -15.71 -6.27
C VAL A 315 12.88 -15.99 -7.08
N ARG A 316 13.67 -14.96 -7.37
CA ARG A 316 14.87 -15.06 -8.21
C ARG A 316 16.06 -14.44 -7.50
N GLN A 317 17.23 -15.03 -7.70
CA GLN A 317 18.48 -14.34 -7.38
C GLN A 317 18.78 -13.33 -8.49
N PHE A 318 19.47 -12.25 -8.13
CA PHE A 318 19.97 -11.28 -9.09
C PHE A 318 21.02 -11.93 -10.00
N ASP A 319 21.06 -11.51 -11.26
CA ASP A 319 21.95 -12.06 -12.27
C ASP A 319 23.38 -11.52 -12.04
N GLU A 320 24.26 -12.38 -11.53
CA GLU A 320 25.66 -12.03 -11.27
C GLU A 320 26.44 -11.72 -12.56
N ASP A 321 26.08 -12.32 -13.70
CA ASP A 321 26.71 -12.03 -14.98
C ASP A 321 26.33 -10.62 -15.46
N ALA A 322 25.07 -10.22 -15.26
CA ALA A 322 24.62 -8.85 -15.53
C ALA A 322 25.34 -7.83 -14.64
N LEU A 323 25.51 -8.14 -13.35
CA LEU A 323 26.28 -7.30 -12.43
C LEU A 323 27.74 -7.18 -12.87
N PHE A 324 28.39 -8.30 -13.18
CA PHE A 324 29.76 -8.35 -13.64
C PHE A 324 29.95 -7.55 -14.93
N TYR A 325 29.02 -7.69 -15.88
CA TYR A 325 29.04 -6.94 -17.12
C TYR A 325 28.98 -5.43 -16.89
N LEU A 326 28.04 -4.95 -16.07
CA LEU A 326 27.91 -3.52 -15.75
C LEU A 326 29.15 -2.99 -15.03
N ARG A 327 29.71 -3.76 -14.09
CA ARG A 327 30.96 -3.41 -13.40
C ARG A 327 32.16 -3.35 -14.34
N SER A 328 32.24 -4.24 -15.32
CA SER A 328 33.29 -4.20 -16.36
C SER A 328 33.24 -2.95 -17.24
N ARG A 329 32.10 -2.23 -17.25
CA ARG A 329 31.92 -0.94 -17.94
C ARG A 329 32.16 0.27 -17.03
N GLY A 330 32.64 0.05 -15.80
CA GLY A 330 33.04 1.10 -14.88
C GLY A 330 31.94 1.59 -13.93
N LEU A 331 30.81 0.88 -13.83
CA LEU A 331 29.80 1.14 -12.79
C LEU A 331 30.19 0.45 -11.48
N GLU A 332 29.99 1.13 -10.36
CA GLU A 332 30.04 0.47 -9.06
C GLU A 332 28.84 -0.45 -8.87
N SER A 333 28.96 -1.45 -7.98
CA SER A 333 27.89 -2.44 -7.77
C SER A 333 26.56 -1.79 -7.40
N GLU A 334 26.58 -0.78 -6.53
CA GLU A 334 25.38 -0.05 -6.10
C GLU A 334 24.75 0.74 -7.25
N GLU A 335 25.56 1.37 -8.10
CA GLU A 335 25.06 2.08 -9.29
C GLU A 335 24.38 1.13 -10.28
N ALA A 336 24.95 -0.07 -10.48
CA ALA A 336 24.37 -1.10 -11.33
C ALA A 336 23.02 -1.62 -10.78
N LEU A 337 22.94 -1.87 -9.48
CA LEU A 337 21.70 -2.29 -8.81
C LEU A 337 20.64 -1.18 -8.87
N ASN A 338 21.03 0.07 -8.61
CA ASN A 338 20.15 1.24 -8.72
C ASN A 338 19.57 1.37 -10.13
N LEU A 339 20.39 1.21 -11.17
CA LEU A 339 19.95 1.24 -12.56
C LEU A 339 18.93 0.13 -12.86
N PHE A 340 19.15 -1.08 -12.35
CA PHE A 340 18.23 -2.19 -12.53
C PHE A 340 16.88 -1.95 -11.84
N ILE A 341 16.92 -1.59 -10.56
CA ILE A 341 15.72 -1.28 -9.77
C ILE A 341 14.93 -0.13 -10.42
N HIS A 342 15.63 0.92 -10.87
CA HIS A 342 15.02 2.05 -11.58
C HIS A 342 14.36 1.61 -12.89
N GLY A 343 15.04 0.80 -13.71
CA GLY A 343 14.49 0.29 -14.98
C GLY A 343 13.21 -0.54 -14.79
N ILE A 344 13.16 -1.37 -13.75
CA ILE A 344 11.94 -2.10 -13.40
C ILE A 344 10.85 -1.15 -12.91
N GLY A 345 11.18 -0.17 -12.07
CA GLY A 345 10.23 0.85 -11.62
C GLY A 345 9.65 1.68 -12.77
N GLU A 346 10.45 2.02 -13.78
CA GLU A 346 9.97 2.66 -14.99
C GLU A 346 8.97 1.78 -15.75
N ALA A 347 9.29 0.50 -15.94
CA ALA A 347 8.41 -0.44 -16.63
C ALA A 347 7.09 -0.64 -15.88
N LEU A 348 7.12 -0.72 -14.55
CA LEU A 348 5.92 -0.85 -13.72
C LEU A 348 5.06 0.41 -13.76
N SER A 349 5.66 1.60 -13.78
CA SER A 349 4.92 2.87 -13.78
C SER A 349 4.39 3.31 -15.15
N ASP A 350 4.72 2.59 -16.23
CA ASP A 350 4.36 2.94 -17.62
C ASP A 350 2.84 3.01 -17.88
N HIS A 351 2.06 2.24 -17.12
CA HIS A 351 0.60 2.20 -17.24
C HIS A 351 -0.10 3.48 -16.75
N LEU A 352 0.59 4.30 -15.93
CA LEU A 352 0.10 5.60 -15.48
C LEU A 352 0.24 6.63 -16.61
N GLU A 353 -0.77 7.45 -16.82
CA GLU A 353 -0.78 8.51 -17.83
C GLU A 353 -0.42 9.86 -17.20
N ARG A 354 -1.10 10.22 -16.10
CA ARG A 354 -0.94 11.52 -15.42
C ARG A 354 0.17 11.50 -14.38
N LEU A 355 0.36 10.37 -13.70
CA LEU A 355 1.29 10.25 -12.58
C LEU A 355 2.66 9.68 -12.94
N ARG A 356 2.89 9.26 -14.18
CA ARG A 356 4.15 8.61 -14.60
C ARG A 356 5.41 9.39 -14.24
N GLY A 357 5.42 10.70 -14.51
CA GLY A 357 6.57 11.55 -14.17
C GLY A 357 6.82 11.64 -12.67
N LYS A 358 5.74 11.69 -11.86
CA LYS A 358 5.83 11.69 -10.40
C LYS A 358 6.29 10.33 -9.87
N ALA A 359 5.83 9.24 -10.45
CA ALA A 359 6.26 7.89 -10.11
C ALA A 359 7.76 7.72 -10.32
N ARG A 360 8.27 8.08 -11.52
CA ARG A 360 9.71 8.04 -11.85
C ARG A 360 10.55 8.86 -10.85
N GLY A 361 10.15 10.09 -10.56
CA GLY A 361 10.86 10.94 -9.60
C GLY A 361 10.91 10.34 -8.19
N ASN A 362 9.81 9.75 -7.71
CA ASN A 362 9.77 9.12 -6.40
C ASN A 362 10.58 7.82 -6.34
N ILE A 363 10.56 7.01 -7.40
CA ILE A 363 11.40 5.81 -7.50
C ILE A 363 12.86 6.20 -7.36
N LEU A 364 13.32 7.21 -8.11
CA LEU A 364 14.70 7.68 -8.05
C LEU A 364 15.09 8.16 -6.65
N GLU A 365 14.25 9.01 -6.03
CA GLU A 365 14.50 9.54 -4.67
C GLU A 365 14.54 8.43 -3.59
N LEU A 366 13.77 7.34 -3.77
CA LEU A 366 13.81 6.21 -2.86
C LEU A 366 15.09 5.41 -3.02
N ILE A 367 15.46 5.08 -4.27
CA ILE A 367 16.62 4.26 -4.60
C ILE A 367 17.93 4.97 -4.19
N GLU A 368 18.09 6.25 -4.50
CA GLU A 368 19.26 7.06 -4.10
C GLU A 368 19.43 7.18 -2.58
N GLY A 369 18.37 6.94 -1.81
CA GLY A 369 18.41 6.97 -0.35
C GLY A 369 18.60 5.60 0.31
N LEU A 370 18.68 4.52 -0.48
CA LEU A 370 18.66 3.14 -0.01
C LEU A 370 20.00 2.41 -0.16
N LEU A 371 20.75 2.70 -1.22
CA LEU A 371 22.12 2.24 -1.45
C LEU A 371 23.06 3.43 -1.23
#